data_AF-A0A1I3GKY8-F1
#
_entry.id   AF-A0A1I3GKY8-F1
#
_cell.length_a   1.000
_cell.length_b   1.000
_cell.length_c   1.000
_cell.angle_alpha   90.00
_cell.angle_beta   90.00
_cell.angle_gamma   90.00
#
_symmetry.space_group_name_H-M   'P 1'
#
loop_
_entity.id
_entity.type
_entity.pdbx_description
1 polymer ?
#
loop_
_entity_poly.entity_id
_entity_poly.type
_entity_poly.pdbx_seq_one_letter_code
_entity_poly.pdbx_strand_id
1 'polypeptide(L)'
;MRPAHNVVMSYGVLMSKTGHVMVETTGGSGDTDTDTVLDRFQAVFGAAWVPGRLTLTSLHLNYVPSRSGQGVAMLDLNLRDVTTVELSSGRVSKTIGLRTARHLFHVRSLAAPALAQQIASALDQLRKRHRTR
;
A
#
# COMPACT_ATOMS: atom_id res chain seq x y z
N MET A 1 28.78 20.09 -23.56
CA MET A 1 27.65 19.18 -23.85
C MET A 1 27.59 18.14 -22.73
N ARG A 2 26.64 18.23 -21.79
CA ARG A 2 26.56 17.30 -20.64
C ARG A 2 25.77 16.05 -21.07
N PRO A 3 26.20 14.84 -20.72
CA PRO A 3 25.43 13.64 -21.03
C PRO A 3 24.17 13.62 -20.16
N ALA A 4 23.02 13.54 -20.82
CA ALA A 4 21.75 13.23 -20.19
C ALA A 4 21.90 11.87 -19.51
N HIS A 5 21.92 11.87 -18.18
CA HIS A 5 21.81 10.64 -17.41
C HIS A 5 20.41 10.10 -17.62
N ASN A 6 20.28 9.19 -18.59
CA ASN A 6 19.12 8.34 -18.70
C ASN A 6 19.19 7.37 -17.51
N VAL A 7 18.64 7.77 -16.38
CA VAL A 7 18.47 6.89 -15.22
C VAL A 7 17.50 5.81 -15.66
N VAL A 8 18.05 4.66 -16.03
CA VAL A 8 17.31 3.40 -16.12
C VAL A 8 16.70 3.18 -14.75
N MET A 9 15.44 3.61 -14.55
CA MET A 9 14.71 3.42 -13.30
C MET A 9 14.41 1.94 -13.18
N SER A 10 15.33 1.19 -12.58
CA SER A 10 14.93 0.01 -11.83
C SER A 10 13.98 0.52 -10.75
N TYR A 11 12.69 0.26 -10.90
CA TYR A 11 11.68 0.43 -9.86
C TYR A 11 11.92 -0.65 -8.79
N GLY A 12 13.10 -0.62 -8.19
CA GLY A 12 13.56 -1.62 -7.24
C GLY A 12 12.62 -1.69 -6.05
N VAL A 13 12.49 -2.88 -5.49
CA VAL A 13 11.82 -3.09 -4.21
C VAL A 13 12.48 -2.18 -3.18
N LEU A 14 11.72 -1.21 -2.67
CA LEU A 14 12.18 -0.33 -1.60
C LEU A 14 12.21 -1.09 -0.28
N MET A 15 11.25 -2.00 -0.08
CA MET A 15 11.14 -2.79 1.14
C MET A 15 10.17 -3.98 0.94
N SER A 16 10.44 -5.09 1.64
CA SER A 16 9.53 -6.24 1.76
C SER A 16 9.48 -6.70 3.22
N LYS A 17 8.28 -6.85 3.79
CA LYS A 17 8.10 -7.41 5.15
C LYS A 17 6.86 -8.30 5.23
N THR A 18 6.88 -9.19 6.21
CA THR A 18 5.66 -9.88 6.63
C THR A 18 4.80 -8.97 7.49
N GLY A 19 3.50 -9.18 7.43
CA GLY A 19 2.53 -8.39 8.18
C GLY A 19 1.11 -8.91 8.02
N HIS A 20 0.20 -8.25 8.69
CA HIS A 20 -1.23 -8.50 8.56
C HIS A 20 -1.88 -7.30 7.88
N VAL A 21 -2.79 -7.59 6.97
CA VAL A 21 -3.58 -6.59 6.23
C VAL A 21 -5.05 -6.79 6.51
N MET A 22 -5.77 -5.68 6.61
CA MET A 22 -7.23 -5.64 6.66
C MET A 22 -7.72 -4.52 5.76
N VAL A 23 -8.84 -4.74 5.06
CA VAL A 23 -9.45 -3.75 4.17
C VAL A 23 -10.86 -3.46 4.63
N GLU A 24 -11.21 -2.18 4.70
CA GLU A 24 -12.54 -1.70 5.04
C GLU A 24 -13.07 -0.79 3.93
N THR A 25 -14.27 -1.06 3.41
CA THR A 25 -14.98 -0.15 2.50
C THR A 25 -15.65 0.95 3.31
N THR A 26 -15.36 2.22 3.00
CA THR A 26 -15.92 3.38 3.70
C THR A 26 -17.10 4.02 2.96
N GLY A 27 -17.60 3.41 1.88
CA GLY A 27 -18.80 3.86 1.16
C GLY A 27 -18.60 5.09 0.24
N GLY A 28 -17.35 5.45 -0.08
CA GLY A 28 -17.05 6.50 -1.06
C GLY A 28 -17.24 6.03 -2.51
N SER A 29 -17.29 6.96 -3.47
CA SER A 29 -17.20 6.65 -4.89
C SER A 29 -15.73 6.64 -5.33
N GLY A 30 -15.26 5.50 -5.81
CA GLY A 30 -13.93 5.33 -6.38
C GLY A 30 -14.01 4.34 -7.53
N ASP A 31 -13.35 4.65 -8.64
CA ASP A 31 -13.35 3.85 -9.88
C ASP A 31 -11.91 3.68 -10.38
N THR A 32 -11.02 3.32 -9.47
CA THR A 32 -9.61 3.05 -9.76
C THR A 32 -9.33 1.55 -9.79
N ASP A 33 -8.25 1.14 -10.44
CA ASP A 33 -7.76 -0.25 -10.37
C ASP A 33 -7.49 -0.66 -8.92
N THR A 34 -6.98 0.28 -8.11
CA THR A 34 -6.78 0.12 -6.65
C THR A 34 -8.09 -0.22 -5.94
N ASP A 35 -9.18 0.49 -6.24
CA ASP A 35 -10.48 0.20 -5.63
C ASP A 35 -11.01 -1.18 -6.03
N THR A 36 -10.83 -1.57 -7.29
CA THR A 36 -11.27 -2.88 -7.81
C THR A 36 -10.57 -4.04 -7.11
N VAL A 37 -9.25 -3.95 -6.87
CA VAL A 37 -8.51 -5.00 -6.15
C VAL A 37 -8.86 -5.05 -4.67
N LEU A 38 -9.12 -3.90 -4.04
CA LEU A 38 -9.55 -3.81 -2.64
C LEU A 38 -10.97 -4.37 -2.43
N ASP A 39 -11.90 -4.08 -3.35
CA ASP A 39 -13.23 -4.66 -3.39
C ASP A 39 -13.17 -6.19 -3.47
N ARG A 40 -12.34 -6.73 -4.38
CA ARG A 40 -12.15 -8.18 -4.53
C ARG A 40 -11.59 -8.80 -3.25
N PHE A 41 -10.58 -8.16 -2.65
CA PHE A 41 -9.99 -8.65 -1.41
C PHE A 41 -11.01 -8.66 -0.27
N GLN A 42 -11.81 -7.61 -0.15
CA GLN A 42 -12.85 -7.53 0.86
C GLN A 42 -14.00 -8.52 0.61
N ALA A 43 -14.33 -8.83 -0.65
CA ALA A 43 -15.30 -9.87 -0.99
C ALA A 43 -14.82 -11.28 -0.55
N VAL A 44 -13.51 -11.54 -0.60
CA VAL A 44 -12.93 -12.85 -0.22
C VAL A 44 -12.73 -12.96 1.30
N PHE A 45 -12.21 -11.92 1.95
CA PHE A 45 -11.76 -11.99 3.34
C PHE A 45 -12.61 -11.18 4.33
N GLY A 46 -13.49 -10.29 3.85
CA GLY A 46 -14.22 -9.35 4.69
C GLY A 46 -13.28 -8.39 5.45
N ALA A 47 -13.79 -7.84 6.56
CA ALA A 47 -13.00 -7.01 7.48
C ALA A 47 -12.15 -7.87 8.45
N ALA A 48 -11.38 -8.82 7.90
CA ALA A 48 -10.52 -9.71 8.67
C ALA A 48 -9.03 -9.34 8.51
N TRP A 49 -8.25 -9.60 9.55
CA TRP A 49 -6.78 -9.50 9.49
C TRP A 49 -6.21 -10.74 8.79
N VAL A 50 -5.71 -10.55 7.57
CA VAL A 50 -5.09 -11.59 6.75
C VAL A 50 -3.58 -11.52 6.95
N PRO A 51 -2.88 -12.63 7.24
CA PRO A 51 -1.41 -12.69 7.28
C PRO A 51 -0.82 -12.83 5.87
N GLY A 52 0.35 -12.23 5.61
CA GLY A 52 0.95 -12.21 4.28
C GLY A 52 2.25 -11.43 4.19
N ARG A 53 2.69 -11.19 2.95
CA ARG A 53 3.90 -10.42 2.63
C ARG A 53 3.54 -9.14 1.90
N LEU A 54 4.02 -8.03 2.43
CA LEU A 54 3.91 -6.69 1.87
C LEU A 54 5.23 -6.32 1.16
N THR A 55 5.14 -5.78 -0.04
CA THR A 55 6.27 -5.29 -0.83
C THR A 55 5.98 -3.88 -1.31
N LEU A 56 6.82 -2.92 -0.91
CA LEU A 56 6.75 -1.54 -1.32
C LEU A 56 7.76 -1.26 -2.44
N THR A 57 7.29 -0.62 -3.49
CA THR A 57 8.12 0.00 -4.55
C THR A 57 7.88 1.50 -4.53
N SER A 58 8.52 2.25 -5.43
CA SER A 58 8.28 3.70 -5.52
C SER A 58 6.90 4.08 -6.06
N LEU A 59 6.16 3.15 -6.67
CA LEU A 59 4.86 3.41 -7.32
C LEU A 59 3.74 2.54 -6.77
N HIS A 60 4.06 1.35 -6.28
CA HIS A 60 3.10 0.32 -5.92
C HIS A 60 3.35 -0.24 -4.53
N LEU A 61 2.26 -0.58 -3.84
CA LEU A 61 2.26 -1.37 -2.64
C LEU A 61 1.58 -2.72 -2.93
N ASN A 62 2.38 -3.77 -2.99
CA ASN A 62 1.92 -5.12 -3.27
C ASN A 62 1.73 -5.92 -2.00
N TYR A 63 0.69 -6.74 -1.93
CA TYR A 63 0.47 -7.65 -0.82
C TYR A 63 0.03 -9.03 -1.28
N VAL A 64 0.72 -10.06 -0.80
CA VAL A 64 0.44 -11.47 -1.10
C VAL A 64 0.02 -12.18 0.19
N PRO A 65 -1.24 -12.62 0.32
CA PRO A 65 -1.71 -13.41 1.45
C PRO A 65 -0.96 -14.73 1.60
N SER A 66 -0.71 -15.17 2.84
CA SER A 66 -0.05 -16.45 3.14
C SER A 66 -0.99 -17.65 3.01
N ARG A 67 -2.32 -17.48 3.09
CA ARG A 67 -3.27 -18.59 2.95
C ARG A 67 -3.54 -18.86 1.46
N SER A 68 -3.04 -19.99 0.97
CA SER A 68 -3.41 -20.59 -0.31
C SER A 68 -4.69 -21.42 -0.15
N GLY A 69 -5.84 -20.94 -0.58
CA GLY A 69 -7.07 -21.75 -0.50
C GLY A 69 -8.36 -21.08 -0.96
N GLN A 70 -8.35 -19.77 -1.14
CA GLN A 70 -9.41 -19.00 -1.77
C GLN A 70 -8.70 -18.12 -2.80
N GLY A 71 -9.02 -18.25 -4.09
CA GLY A 71 -8.28 -17.68 -5.23
C GLY A 71 -7.49 -16.42 -4.85
N VAL A 72 -6.16 -16.49 -4.91
CA VAL A 72 -5.25 -15.58 -4.20
C VAL A 72 -5.58 -14.13 -4.55
N ALA A 73 -6.35 -13.45 -3.69
CA ALA A 73 -6.64 -12.04 -3.84
C ALA A 73 -5.38 -11.26 -3.45
N MET A 74 -4.39 -11.28 -4.32
CA MET A 74 -3.23 -10.41 -4.23
C MET A 74 -3.71 -8.97 -4.39
N LEU A 75 -3.09 -8.07 -3.66
CA LEU A 75 -3.35 -6.64 -3.77
C LEU A 75 -2.16 -5.98 -4.46
N ASP A 76 -2.46 -5.10 -5.40
CA ASP A 76 -1.52 -4.16 -5.97
C ASP A 76 -2.15 -2.76 -5.91
N LEU A 77 -1.73 -1.96 -4.94
CA LEU A 77 -2.24 -0.60 -4.76
C LEU A 77 -1.30 0.38 -5.44
N ASN A 78 -1.84 1.21 -6.33
CA ASN A 78 -1.10 2.34 -6.86
C ASN A 78 -0.99 3.42 -5.77
N LEU A 79 0.23 3.81 -5.42
CA LEU A 79 0.48 4.83 -4.40
C LEU A 79 -0.11 6.20 -4.77
N ARG A 80 -0.42 6.45 -6.06
CA ARG A 80 -1.11 7.67 -6.48
C ARG A 80 -2.54 7.78 -5.93
N ASP A 81 -3.19 6.65 -5.68
CA ASP A 81 -4.57 6.59 -5.23
C ASP A 81 -4.69 6.74 -3.70
N VAL A 82 -3.55 6.77 -3.01
CA VAL A 82 -3.47 6.98 -1.56
C VAL A 82 -3.54 8.47 -1.25
N THR A 83 -4.63 8.88 -0.62
CA THR A 83 -4.90 10.27 -0.22
C THR A 83 -4.18 10.60 1.09
N THR A 84 -4.29 9.71 2.08
CA THR A 84 -3.77 9.93 3.44
C THR A 84 -3.09 8.67 3.98
N VAL A 85 -2.03 8.87 4.76
CA VAL A 85 -1.36 7.81 5.54
C VAL A 85 -1.43 8.19 7.02
N GLU A 86 -1.99 7.30 7.83
CA GLU A 86 -2.13 7.50 9.26
C GLU A 86 -1.41 6.39 10.02
N LEU A 87 -0.69 6.75 11.09
CA LEU A 87 -0.09 5.79 11.99
C LEU A 87 -0.84 5.83 13.32
N SER A 88 -1.56 4.75 13.63
CA SER A 88 -2.23 4.59 14.91
C SER A 88 -1.20 4.40 16.04
N SER A 89 -1.42 5.12 17.16
CA SER A 89 -0.58 5.14 18.35
C SER A 89 -0.85 3.97 19.31
N GLY A 90 -0.77 2.73 18.81
CA GLY A 90 -0.83 1.54 19.66
C GLY A 90 0.49 1.29 20.42
N ARG A 91 0.44 1.04 21.73
CA ARG A 91 1.63 0.69 22.56
C ARG A 91 2.26 -0.67 22.18
N VAL A 92 1.44 -1.64 21.74
CA VAL A 92 1.88 -3.03 21.47
C VAL A 92 1.95 -3.35 19.97
N SER A 93 1.01 -2.82 19.17
CA SER A 93 1.02 -2.94 17.71
C SER A 93 0.57 -1.63 17.09
N LYS A 94 1.45 -1.00 16.32
CA LYS A 94 1.10 0.18 15.54
C LYS A 94 0.47 -0.27 14.22
N THR A 95 -0.65 0.33 13.86
CA THR A 95 -1.37 0.06 12.62
C THR A 95 -1.18 1.24 11.68
N ILE A 96 -0.85 0.98 10.43
CA ILE A 96 -0.76 1.98 9.36
C ILE A 96 -2.08 1.93 8.60
N GLY A 97 -2.81 3.04 8.54
CA GLY A 97 -3.98 3.20 7.68
C GLY A 97 -3.59 3.95 6.41
N LEU A 98 -3.88 3.37 5.24
CA LEU A 98 -3.79 4.05 3.95
C LEU A 98 -5.22 4.29 3.46
N ARG A 99 -5.56 5.57 3.25
CA ARG A 99 -6.89 5.95 2.77
C ARG A 99 -6.86 6.14 1.25
N THR A 100 -7.82 5.55 0.58
CA THR A 100 -8.17 5.81 -0.83
C THR A 100 -9.50 6.55 -0.89
N ALA A 101 -10.06 6.78 -2.08
CA ALA A 101 -11.37 7.40 -2.22
C ALA A 101 -12.48 6.58 -1.53
N ARG A 102 -12.39 5.24 -1.58
CA ARG A 102 -13.46 4.33 -1.13
C ARG A 102 -13.07 3.36 -0.02
N HIS A 103 -11.78 3.16 0.22
CA HIS A 103 -11.29 2.13 1.14
C HIS A 103 -10.28 2.65 2.17
N LEU A 104 -10.26 1.99 3.32
CA LEU A 104 -9.17 2.04 4.29
C LEU A 104 -8.40 0.72 4.24
N PHE A 105 -7.14 0.81 3.87
CA PHE A 105 -6.21 -0.31 3.86
C PHE A 105 -5.33 -0.24 5.10
N HIS A 106 -5.47 -1.21 5.99
CA HIS A 106 -4.77 -1.26 7.26
C HIS A 106 -3.62 -2.26 7.22
N VAL A 107 -2.47 -1.88 7.77
CA VAL A 107 -1.28 -2.74 7.89
C VAL A 107 -0.79 -2.80 9.32
N ARG A 108 -0.56 -4.03 9.81
CA ARG A 108 0.16 -4.30 11.05
C ARG A 108 1.45 -5.03 10.75
N SER A 109 2.55 -4.51 11.30
CA SER A 109 3.87 -5.14 11.20
C SER A 109 4.71 -4.81 12.44
N LEU A 110 5.62 -5.71 12.82
CA LEU A 110 6.53 -5.52 13.96
C LEU A 110 7.41 -4.26 13.84
N ALA A 111 7.60 -3.75 12.61
CA ALA A 111 8.35 -2.52 12.33
C ALA A 111 7.47 -1.41 11.70
N ALA A 112 6.21 -1.31 12.13
CA ALA A 112 5.22 -0.38 11.57
C ALA A 112 5.68 1.10 11.49
N PRO A 113 6.40 1.70 12.46
CA PRO A 113 6.88 3.08 12.33
C PRO A 113 7.80 3.31 11.13
N ALA A 114 8.80 2.45 10.97
CA ALA A 114 9.76 2.55 9.86
C ALA A 114 9.06 2.33 8.52
N LEU A 115 8.09 1.42 8.48
CA LEU A 115 7.26 1.19 7.29
C LEU A 115 6.41 2.43 6.93
N ALA A 116 5.73 3.03 7.91
CA ALA A 116 4.92 4.22 7.67
C ALA A 116 5.78 5.38 7.12
N GLN A 117 6.97 5.59 7.68
CA GLN A 117 7.90 6.61 7.22
C GLN A 117 8.38 6.36 5.79
N GLN A 118 8.64 5.11 5.42
CA GLN A 118 9.03 4.75 4.05
C GLN A 118 7.89 4.98 3.05
N ILE A 119 6.66 4.60 3.40
CA ILE A 119 5.48 4.85 2.55
C ILE A 119 5.27 6.35 2.37
N ALA A 120 5.31 7.13 3.46
CA ALA A 120 5.18 8.58 3.40
C ALA A 120 6.25 9.23 2.52
N SER A 121 7.51 8.79 2.65
CA SER A 121 8.61 9.29 1.82
C SER A 121 8.42 8.97 0.34
N ALA A 122 7.94 7.76 0.01
CA ALA A 122 7.65 7.37 -1.38
C ALA A 122 6.51 8.20 -1.98
N LEU A 123 5.45 8.45 -1.22
CA LEU A 123 4.32 9.30 -1.62
C LEU A 123 4.76 10.75 -1.88
N ASP A 124 5.58 11.32 -0.99
CA ASP A 124 6.10 12.68 -1.17
C ASP A 124 6.97 12.81 -2.41
N GLN A 125 7.84 11.83 -2.68
CA GLN A 125 8.65 11.81 -3.91
C GLN A 125 7.78 11.71 -5.16
N LEU A 126 6.73 10.89 -5.12
CA LEU A 126 5.79 10.72 -6.23
C LEU A 126 5.03 12.01 -6.53
N ARG A 127 4.52 12.68 -5.48
CA ARG A 127 3.82 13.97 -5.58
C ARG A 127 4.73 15.07 -6.15
N LYS A 128 5.98 15.15 -5.69
CA LYS A 128 6.97 16.11 -6.22
C LYS A 128 7.22 15.90 -7.72
N ARG A 129 7.38 14.66 -8.18
CA ARG A 129 7.60 14.34 -9.60
C ARG A 129 6.43 14.78 -10.48
N HIS A 130 5.20 14.62 -10.01
CA HIS A 130 4.02 15.06 -10.76
C HIS A 130 3.86 16.58 -10.83
N ARG A 131 4.29 17.32 -9.80
CA ARG A 131 4.22 18.79 -9.80
C ARG A 131 5.23 19.47 -10.74
N THR A 132 6.26 18.74 -11.17
CA THR A 132 7.35 19.29 -12.00
C THR A 132 7.14 19.02 -13.49
N ARG A 133 5.96 18.53 -13.87
CA ARG A 133 5.59 18.18 -15.24
C ARG A 133 4.34 18.95 -15.64
#